data_AF-A0AAE0RYL5-F1
#
_entry.id   AF-A0AAE0RYL5-F1
#
_cell.length_a   1.000
_cell.length_b   1.000
_cell.length_c   1.000
_cell.angle_alpha   90.00
_cell.angle_beta   90.00
_cell.angle_gamma   90.00
#
_symmetry.space_group_name_H-M   'P 1'
#
loop_
_entity.id
_entity.type
_entity.pdbx_description
1 polymer ?
#
loop_
_entity_poly.entity_id
_entity_poly.type
_entity_poly.pdbx_seq_one_letter_code
_entity_poly.pdbx_strand_id
1 'polypeptide(L)' 'VMSVCARIPLYTPVATFVNGKYDSQGGHAGIFIGCLLDGFKIIVQECDKNITVMHLTTGNITIGHQPDP' A
#
# COMPACT_ATOMS: atom_id res chain seq x y z
N VAL A 1 14.04 4.19 -4.88
CA VAL A 1 12.83 3.77 -4.14
C VAL A 1 13.16 3.36 -2.71
N MET A 2 14.03 2.35 -2.51
CA MET A 2 14.41 1.84 -1.18
C MET A 2 14.89 2.90 -0.17
N SER A 3 15.75 3.85 -0.58
CA SER A 3 16.31 4.87 0.32
C SER A 3 15.28 5.88 0.84
N VAL A 4 14.21 6.14 0.08
CA VAL A 4 13.10 7.01 0.48
C VAL A 4 12.09 6.20 1.28
N CYS A 5 11.78 4.98 0.82
CA CYS A 5 10.84 4.08 1.51
C CYS A 5 11.29 3.75 2.94
N ALA A 6 12.59 3.51 3.16
CA ALA A 6 13.13 3.18 4.48
C ALA A 6 13.02 4.33 5.51
N ARG A 7 12.68 5.55 5.07
CA ARG A 7 12.43 6.70 5.95
C ARG A 7 10.99 6.79 6.43
N ILE A 8 10.08 6.02 5.84
CA ILE A 8 8.68 5.99 6.24
C ILE A 8 8.58 5.13 7.50
N PRO A 9 8.09 5.67 8.63
CA PRO A 9 7.89 4.88 9.83
C PRO A 9 6.90 3.74 9.60
N LEU A 10 7.14 2.58 10.22
CA LEU A 10 6.15 1.51 10.25
C LEU A 10 4.82 2.02 10.80
N TYR A 11 3.73 1.51 10.23
CA TYR A 11 2.36 1.87 10.54
C TYR A 11 1.93 3.30 10.17
N THR A 12 2.71 3.99 9.32
CA THR A 12 2.31 5.27 8.74
C THR A 12 1.06 5.10 7.87
N PRO A 13 0.00 5.92 8.06
CA PRO A 13 -1.13 5.97 7.14
C PRO A 13 -0.69 6.46 5.76
N VAL A 14 -1.10 5.75 4.72
CA VAL A 14 -0.80 6.10 3.33
C VAL A 14 -2.06 6.08 2.49
N ALA A 15 -2.09 6.90 1.44
CA ALA A 15 -3.20 6.98 0.51
C ALA A 15 -2.70 7.34 -0.89
N THR A 16 -3.50 7.04 -1.90
CA THR A 16 -3.25 7.47 -3.28
C THR A 16 -3.73 8.89 -3.50
N PHE A 17 -2.91 9.71 -4.16
CA PHE A 17 -3.22 11.10 -4.47
C PHE A 17 -3.05 11.38 -5.97
N VAL A 18 -3.99 12.10 -6.57
CA VAL A 18 -3.90 12.65 -7.92
C VAL A 18 -3.90 14.15 -7.82
N ASN A 19 -2.86 14.81 -8.35
CA ASN A 19 -2.68 16.26 -8.25
C ASN A 19 -2.76 16.80 -6.80
N GLY A 20 -2.19 16.06 -5.84
CA GLY A 20 -2.15 16.43 -4.43
C GLY A 20 -3.49 16.26 -3.67
N LYS A 21 -4.50 15.67 -4.31
CA LYS A 21 -5.81 15.41 -3.69
C LYS A 21 -6.07 13.92 -3.60
N TYR A 22 -6.76 13.51 -2.55
CA TYR A 22 -7.25 12.14 -2.44
C TYR A 22 -8.30 11.90 -3.53
N ASP A 23 -8.15 10.79 -4.26
CA ASP A 23 -9.13 10.36 -5.25
C ASP A 23 -10.25 9.58 -4.55
N SER A 24 -11.44 10.17 -4.43
CA SER A 24 -12.57 9.50 -3.76
C SER A 24 -13.27 8.45 -4.63
N GLN A 25 -12.96 8.34 -5.92
CA GLN A 25 -13.64 7.42 -6.84
C GLN A 25 -12.81 6.17 -7.20
N GLY A 26 -11.48 6.24 -7.05
CA GLY A 26 -10.59 5.09 -7.27
C GLY A 26 -9.42 5.02 -6.29
N GLY A 27 -9.38 5.93 -5.30
CA GLY A 27 -8.28 5.98 -4.36
C GLY A 27 -8.31 4.86 -3.34
N HIS A 28 -7.11 4.44 -2.95
CA HIS A 28 -6.90 3.45 -1.91
C HIS A 28 -6.18 4.09 -0.73
N ALA A 29 -6.53 3.66 0.47
CA ALA A 29 -5.86 4.04 1.71
C ALA A 29 -5.49 2.78 2.51
N GLY A 30 -4.40 2.86 3.25
CA GLY A 30 -3.91 1.73 4.03
C GLY A 30 -2.81 2.12 5.01
N ILE A 31 -2.21 1.11 5.63
CA ILE A 31 -1.18 1.27 6.64
C ILE A 31 0.13 0.70 6.09
N PHE A 32 1.18 1.53 6.02
CA PHE A 32 2.50 1.10 5.56
C PHE A 32 3.13 0.10 6.54
N ILE A 33 3.61 -1.04 6.02
CA ILE A 33 4.23 -2.10 6.84
C ILE A 33 5.60 -2.56 6.31
N GLY A 34 6.14 -1.90 5.29
CA GLY A 34 7.53 -2.11 4.89
C GLY A 34 7.81 -1.90 3.41
N CYS A 35 9.09 -1.88 3.09
CA CYS A 35 9.60 -1.73 1.74
C CYS A 35 9.76 -3.07 1.04
N LEU A 36 9.64 -3.04 -0.28
CA LEU A 36 10.04 -4.08 -1.20
C LEU A 36 11.20 -3.54 -2.06
N LEU A 37 11.88 -4.42 -2.80
CA LEU A 37 12.98 -4.01 -3.69
C LEU A 37 12.49 -3.01 -4.76
N ASP A 38 11.28 -3.24 -5.27
CA ASP A 38 10.63 -2.54 -6.37
C ASP A 38 9.36 -1.77 -5.94
N GLY A 39 9.15 -1.58 -4.63
CA GLY A 39 7.89 -1.06 -4.13
C GLY A 39 7.78 -1.00 -2.61
N PHE A 40 6.56 -1.12 -2.10
CA PHE A 40 6.26 -1.23 -0.68
C PHE A 40 4.99 -2.04 -0.45
N LYS A 41 4.78 -2.47 0.79
CA LYS A 41 3.59 -3.22 1.19
C LYS A 41 2.78 -2.46 2.22
N ILE A 42 1.46 -2.59 2.11
CA ILE A 42 0.48 -1.93 2.97
C ILE A 42 -0.53 -2.95 3.49
N ILE A 43 -1.11 -2.68 4.64
CA ILE A 43 -2.34 -3.34 5.09
C ILE A 43 -3.53 -2.51 4.60
N VAL A 44 -4.49 -3.14 3.95
CA VAL A 44 -5.72 -2.51 3.46
C VAL A 44 -6.94 -3.30 3.89
N GLN A 45 -8.06 -2.60 3.94
CA GLN A 45 -9.38 -3.21 4.04
C GLN A 45 -10.25 -2.63 2.92
N GLU A 46 -10.72 -3.50 2.04
CA GLU A 46 -11.72 -3.14 1.05
C GLU A 46 -13.11 -3.51 1.59
N CYS A 47 -14.15 -2.80 1.12
CA CYS A 47 -15.53 -3.16 1.44
C CYS A 47 -15.78 -4.64 1.09
N ASP A 48 -16.44 -5.35 2.00
CA ASP A 48 -16.80 -6.77 1.85
C ASP A 48 -15.61 -7.75 1.74
N LYS A 49 -14.38 -7.30 2.07
CA LYS A 49 -13.19 -8.14 2.13
C LYS A 49 -12.54 -8.11 3.51
N ASN A 50 -11.82 -9.18 3.82
CA ASN A 50 -10.95 -9.22 4.98
C ASN A 50 -9.79 -8.24 4.83
N ILE A 51 -9.19 -7.90 5.97
CA ILE A 51 -7.92 -7.19 6.02
C ILE A 51 -6.87 -8.01 5.25
N THR A 52 -6.16 -7.39 4.33
CA THR A 52 -5.14 -8.06 3.50
C THR A 52 -3.89 -7.21 3.39
N VAL A 53 -2.77 -7.88 3.11
CA VAL A 53 -1.51 -7.22 2.76
C VAL A 53 -1.46 -7.04 1.25
N MET A 54 -1.35 -5.81 0.78
CA MET A 54 -1.22 -5.46 -0.63
C MET A 54 0.22 -5.06 -0.94
N HIS A 55 0.77 -5.57 -2.04
CA HIS A 55 2.09 -5.23 -2.54
C HIS A 55 1.96 -4.22 -3.69
N LEU A 56 2.52 -3.03 -3.50
CA LEU A 56 2.51 -1.95 -4.48
C LEU A 56 3.89 -1.88 -5.12
N THR A 57 4.01 -2.36 -6.36
CA THR A 57 5.26 -2.34 -7.12
C THR A 57 5.23 -1.27 -8.21
N THR A 58 6.42 -0.90 -8.67
CA THR A 58 6.56 0.14 -9.70
C THR A 58 6.01 -0.39 -11.03
N GLY A 59 4.93 0.21 -11.53
CA GLY A 59 4.34 -0.12 -12.84
C GLY A 59 3.22 -1.16 -12.84
N ASN A 60 2.93 -1.84 -11.72
CA ASN A 60 1.77 -2.74 -11.57
C ASN A 60 1.29 -2.78 -10.10
N ILE A 61 -0.03 -2.82 -9.88
CA ILE A 61 -0.60 -3.13 -8.56
C ILE A 61 -0.91 -4.63 -8.56
N THR A 62 -0.18 -5.42 -7.77
CA THR A 62 -0.48 -6.84 -7.56
C THR A 62 -1.11 -7.03 -6.19
N ILE A 63 -2.42 -7.28 -6.16
CA ILE A 63 -3.12 -7.67 -4.94
C ILE A 63 -2.78 -9.14 -4.67
N GLY A 64 -1.67 -9.37 -3.98
CA GLY A 64 -1.29 -10.69 -3.49
C GLY A 64 -2.14 -11.03 -2.26
N HIS A 65 -3.08 -11.97 -2.39
CA HIS A 65 -3.63 -12.63 -1.21
C HIS A 65 -2.53 -13.57 -0.69
N GLN A 66 -1.77 -13.14 0.31
CA GLN A 66 -0.86 -14.04 1.01
C GLN A 66 -1.63 -14.66 2.17
N PRO A 67 -1.95 -15.97 2.12
CA PRO A 67 -2.47 -16.65 3.30
C PRO A 67 -1.37 -16.67 4.37
N ASP A 68 -1.74 -16.38 5.61
CA ASP A 68 -0.85 -16.51 6.76
C ASP A 68 -0.34 -17.98 6.89
N PRO A 69 0.89 -18.19 7.39
CA PRO A 69 1.45 -19.53 7.62
C PRO A 69 0.67 -20.37 8.64
#